data_AF-A0A9W4CS79-F1
#
_entry.id   AF-A0A9W4CS79-F1
#
_cell.length_a   1.000
_cell.length_b   1.000
_cell.length_c   1.000
_cell.angle_alpha   90.00
_cell.angle_beta   90.00
_cell.angle_gamma   90.00
#
_symmetry.space_group_name_H-M   'P 1'
#
loop_
_entity.id
_entity.type
_entity.pdbx_description
1 polymer ?
#
loop_
_entity_poly.entity_id
_entity_poly.type
_entity_poly.pdbx_seq_one_letter_code
_entity_poly.pdbx_strand_id
1 'polypeptide(L)'
;MTTQKTYLQHLTRSEDLITEYQATRSGFVALALEKNRRATPFIEQARTLKLFASQATIPTDLLAIIDIQPALLTAAGLSDKSIKYLEIQDKIDAIQGLIKNFLEPAGANFIEELVFRFLLTRGDTLGGAMRNAGGILAQRKLIRTLISILRISGKSYRWLHSATNQWIQMLEDDSDIELYLKGLSWKHELE
;
A
#
# COMPACT_ATOMS: atom_id res chain seq x y z
N MET A 1 14.37 0.87 47.51
CA MET A 1 13.00 0.74 46.96
C MET A 1 13.06 -0.29 45.84
N THR A 2 12.39 -1.43 45.99
CA THR A 2 12.31 -2.44 44.92
C THR A 2 11.51 -1.83 43.78
N THR A 3 12.19 -1.42 42.71
CA THR A 3 11.58 -0.94 41.48
C THR A 3 10.69 -2.04 40.92
N GLN A 4 9.39 -1.92 41.15
CA GLN A 4 8.38 -2.76 40.52
C GLN A 4 8.58 -2.66 39.00
N LYS A 5 8.68 -3.81 38.33
CA LYS A 5 8.91 -3.84 36.88
C LYS A 5 7.77 -3.11 36.18
N THR A 6 8.08 -2.18 35.26
CA THR A 6 7.09 -1.27 34.65
C THR A 6 5.90 -1.97 34.00
N TYR A 7 6.10 -3.15 33.42
CA TYR A 7 5.02 -3.92 32.81
C TYR A 7 3.93 -4.36 33.82
N LEU A 8 4.28 -4.51 35.10
CA LEU A 8 3.32 -4.87 36.15
C LEU A 8 2.30 -3.77 36.45
N GLN A 9 2.46 -2.58 35.86
CA GLN A 9 1.46 -1.50 35.92
C GLN A 9 0.25 -1.79 35.02
N HIS A 10 0.39 -2.67 34.03
CA HIS A 10 -0.66 -2.97 33.04
C HIS A 10 -0.81 -4.46 32.69
N LEU A 11 0.04 -5.34 33.23
CA LEU A 11 -0.04 -6.79 33.05
C LEU A 11 -0.02 -7.48 34.42
N THR A 12 -1.05 -8.28 34.70
CA THR A 12 -1.21 -9.03 35.94
C THR A 12 -1.01 -10.54 35.73
N ARG A 13 -1.26 -11.03 34.52
CA ARG A 13 -1.17 -12.45 34.12
C ARG A 13 -0.85 -12.60 32.64
N SER A 14 -0.50 -13.82 32.23
CA SER A 14 -0.16 -14.15 30.83
C SER A 14 -1.28 -13.83 29.85
N GLU A 15 -2.54 -14.00 30.28
CA GLU A 15 -3.72 -13.82 29.44
C GLU A 15 -3.92 -12.37 29.02
N ASP A 16 -3.38 -11.40 29.76
CA ASP A 16 -3.48 -9.96 29.45
C ASP A 16 -2.72 -9.58 28.17
N LEU A 17 -1.82 -10.45 27.68
CA LEU A 17 -1.11 -10.30 26.41
C LEU A 17 -1.82 -10.96 25.21
N ILE A 18 -2.89 -11.72 25.46
CA ILE A 18 -3.61 -12.44 24.40
C ILE A 18 -4.55 -11.47 23.69
N THR A 19 -4.47 -11.40 22.36
CA THR A 19 -5.38 -10.57 21.57
C THR A 19 -6.78 -11.14 21.58
N GLU A 20 -7.75 -10.35 22.04
CA GLU A 20 -9.15 -10.75 22.05
C GLU A 20 -9.72 -10.93 20.64
N TYR A 21 -10.75 -11.76 20.52
CA TYR A 21 -11.48 -11.96 19.26
C TYR A 21 -11.99 -10.64 18.67
N GLN A 22 -12.55 -9.75 19.50
CA GLN A 22 -13.09 -8.47 19.02
C GLN A 22 -12.00 -7.56 18.43
N ALA A 23 -10.80 -7.57 19.01
CA ALA A 23 -9.65 -6.84 18.48
C ALA A 23 -9.20 -7.42 17.13
N THR A 24 -9.12 -8.75 17.03
CA THR A 24 -8.81 -9.46 15.78
C THR A 24 -9.83 -9.13 14.68
N ARG A 25 -11.12 -9.28 14.98
CA ARG A 25 -12.23 -8.96 14.07
C ARG A 25 -12.16 -7.51 13.59
N SER A 26 -11.96 -6.56 14.51
CA SER A 26 -11.87 -5.14 14.19
C SER A 26 -10.65 -4.84 13.29
N GLY A 27 -9.52 -5.52 13.53
CA GLY A 27 -8.34 -5.44 12.67
C GLY A 27 -8.61 -5.88 11.23
N PHE A 28 -9.31 -7.00 11.03
CA PHE A 28 -9.70 -7.46 9.69
C PHE A 28 -10.61 -6.46 8.97
N VAL A 29 -11.60 -5.90 9.67
CA VAL A 29 -12.51 -4.89 9.11
C VAL A 29 -11.74 -3.64 8.68
N ALA A 30 -10.85 -3.12 9.54
CA ALA A 30 -10.03 -1.94 9.23
C ALA A 30 -9.12 -2.17 8.01
N LEU A 31 -8.49 -3.35 7.92
CA LEU A 31 -7.65 -3.71 6.77
C LEU A 31 -8.46 -3.85 5.48
N ALA A 32 -9.69 -4.37 5.54
CA ALA A 32 -10.57 -4.47 4.37
C ALA A 32 -10.98 -3.08 3.86
N LEU A 33 -11.32 -2.15 4.77
CA LEU A 33 -11.63 -0.76 4.40
C LEU A 33 -10.42 -0.06 3.76
N GLU A 34 -9.23 -0.23 4.34
CA GLU A 34 -8.00 0.35 3.76
C GLU A 34 -7.66 -0.29 2.40
N LYS A 35 -7.90 -1.59 2.22
CA LYS A 35 -7.74 -2.26 0.92
C LYS A 35 -8.64 -1.64 -0.13
N ASN A 36 -9.92 -1.40 0.19
CA ASN A 36 -10.86 -0.77 -0.74
C ASN A 36 -10.41 0.65 -1.10
N ARG A 37 -9.99 1.45 -0.13
CA ARG A 37 -9.46 2.80 -0.37
C ARG A 37 -8.23 2.78 -1.28
N ARG A 38 -7.31 1.83 -1.08
CA ARG A 38 -6.10 1.67 -1.90
C ARG A 38 -6.35 1.01 -3.26
N ALA A 39 -7.50 0.37 -3.45
CA ALA A 39 -7.87 -0.24 -4.74
C ALA A 39 -8.27 0.82 -5.77
N THR A 40 -8.83 1.96 -5.35
CA THR A 40 -9.37 3.01 -6.25
C THR A 40 -8.41 3.40 -7.39
N PRO A 41 -7.12 3.70 -7.15
CA PRO A 41 -6.21 4.06 -8.24
C PRO A 41 -6.01 2.95 -9.27
N PHE A 42 -6.03 1.68 -8.85
CA PHE A 42 -5.89 0.54 -9.78
C PHE A 42 -7.15 0.35 -10.64
N ILE A 43 -8.32 0.60 -10.07
CA ILE A 43 -9.58 0.60 -10.81
C ILE A 43 -9.60 1.73 -11.85
N GLU A 44 -9.15 2.92 -11.49
CA GLU A 44 -9.07 4.05 -12.44
C GLU A 44 -8.03 3.81 -13.54
N GLN A 45 -6.90 3.18 -13.23
CA GLN A 45 -5.93 2.73 -14.24
C GLN A 45 -6.55 1.74 -15.22
N ALA A 46 -7.34 0.77 -14.72
CA ALA A 46 -8.02 -0.21 -15.57
C ALA A 46 -9.08 0.44 -16.47
N ARG A 47 -9.85 1.41 -15.96
CA ARG A 47 -10.80 2.22 -16.77
C ARG A 47 -10.07 3.00 -17.86
N THR A 48 -8.94 3.61 -17.52
CA THR A 48 -8.11 4.37 -18.47
C THR A 48 -7.50 3.45 -19.53
N LEU A 49 -7.00 2.28 -19.13
CA LEU A 49 -6.51 1.26 -20.05
C LEU A 49 -7.60 0.83 -21.02
N LYS A 50 -8.82 0.57 -20.53
CA LYS A 50 -9.96 0.23 -21.39
C LYS A 50 -10.21 1.31 -22.43
N LEU A 51 -10.20 2.59 -22.03
CA LEU A 51 -10.40 3.73 -22.94
C LEU A 51 -9.34 3.77 -24.05
N PHE A 52 -8.06 3.64 -23.70
CA PHE A 52 -6.97 3.65 -24.69
C PHE A 52 -7.01 2.42 -25.60
N ALA A 53 -7.19 1.24 -25.02
CA ALA A 53 -7.23 -0.01 -25.77
C ALA A 53 -8.44 -0.08 -26.72
N SER A 54 -9.55 0.59 -26.43
CA SER A 54 -10.75 0.61 -27.28
C SER A 54 -10.53 1.26 -28.66
N GLN A 55 -9.38 1.89 -28.90
CA GLN A 55 -8.98 2.38 -30.21
C GLN A 55 -8.50 1.25 -31.15
N ALA A 56 -8.11 0.10 -30.59
CA ALA A 56 -7.71 -1.08 -31.34
C ALA A 56 -8.93 -1.79 -31.94
N THR A 57 -8.83 -2.18 -33.20
CA THR A 57 -9.86 -3.00 -33.88
C THR A 57 -9.58 -4.48 -33.75
N ILE A 58 -8.30 -4.85 -33.71
CA ILE A 58 -7.82 -6.22 -33.50
C ILE A 58 -6.73 -6.24 -32.41
N PRO A 59 -6.49 -7.38 -31.74
CA PRO A 59 -5.52 -7.47 -30.65
C PRO A 59 -4.10 -6.98 -30.99
N THR A 60 -3.65 -7.17 -32.23
CA THR A 60 -2.32 -6.73 -32.67
C THR A 60 -2.19 -5.22 -32.78
N ASP A 61 -3.29 -4.48 -32.96
CA ASP A 61 -3.27 -3.01 -33.00
C ASP A 61 -2.82 -2.41 -31.66
N LEU A 62 -2.99 -3.14 -30.56
CA LEU A 62 -2.53 -2.71 -29.23
C LEU A 62 -1.02 -2.45 -29.19
N LEU A 63 -0.24 -3.09 -30.06
CA LEU A 63 1.21 -2.89 -30.15
C LEU A 63 1.58 -1.49 -30.64
N ALA A 64 0.72 -0.85 -31.42
CA ALA A 64 0.94 0.51 -31.93
C ALA A 64 0.65 1.60 -30.88
N ILE A 65 -0.08 1.25 -29.81
CA ILE A 65 -0.44 2.19 -28.74
C ILE A 65 0.68 2.22 -27.70
N ILE A 66 1.62 3.16 -27.86
CA ILE A 66 2.83 3.26 -27.02
C ILE A 66 2.48 3.48 -25.55
N ASP A 67 1.43 4.27 -25.26
CA ASP A 67 1.05 4.65 -23.90
C ASP A 67 0.58 3.48 -23.03
N ILE A 68 0.15 2.36 -23.63
CA ILE A 68 -0.33 1.18 -22.91
C ILE A 68 0.71 0.05 -22.80
N GLN A 69 1.91 0.20 -23.37
CA GLN A 69 2.94 -0.86 -23.33
C GLN A 69 3.24 -1.37 -21.91
N PRO A 70 3.38 -0.52 -20.87
CA PRO A 70 3.54 -1.01 -19.50
C PRO A 70 2.34 -1.80 -18.98
N ALA A 71 1.13 -1.44 -19.40
CA ALA A 71 -0.09 -2.14 -19.03
C ALA A 71 -0.22 -3.49 -19.76
N LEU A 72 0.24 -3.60 -21.01
CA LEU A 72 0.34 -4.88 -21.72
C LEU A 72 1.29 -5.84 -21.01
N LEU A 73 2.45 -5.38 -20.55
CA LEU A 73 3.37 -6.20 -19.75
C LEU A 73 2.73 -6.66 -18.44
N THR A 74 1.99 -5.77 -17.77
CA THR A 74 1.24 -6.11 -16.55
C THR A 74 0.18 -7.18 -16.82
N ALA A 75 -0.60 -7.04 -17.91
CA ALA A 75 -1.60 -8.01 -18.33
C ALA A 75 -1.01 -9.34 -18.80
N ALA A 76 0.24 -9.32 -19.30
CA ALA A 76 1.00 -10.52 -19.62
C ALA A 76 1.48 -11.29 -18.37
N GLY A 77 1.14 -10.82 -17.16
CA GLY A 77 1.47 -11.47 -15.90
C GLY A 77 2.79 -11.01 -15.29
N LEU A 78 3.43 -9.97 -15.85
CA LEU A 78 4.69 -9.47 -15.34
C LEU A 78 4.46 -8.41 -14.25
N SER A 79 5.04 -8.65 -13.07
CA SER A 79 5.04 -7.69 -11.97
C SER A 79 6.06 -6.57 -12.17
N ASP A 80 5.88 -5.44 -11.48
CA ASP A 80 6.87 -4.35 -11.46
C ASP A 80 8.26 -4.80 -10.97
N LYS A 81 8.33 -5.92 -10.22
CA LYS A 81 9.59 -6.52 -9.77
C LYS A 81 10.23 -7.36 -10.87
N SER A 82 9.46 -8.23 -11.53
CA SER A 82 10.00 -9.13 -12.56
C SER A 82 10.46 -8.38 -13.80
N ILE A 83 9.75 -7.33 -14.21
CA ILE A 83 10.09 -6.50 -15.40
C ILE A 83 11.53 -5.96 -15.33
N LYS A 84 12.08 -5.74 -14.12
CA LYS A 84 13.45 -5.23 -13.93
C LYS A 84 14.55 -6.24 -14.27
N TYR A 85 14.22 -7.53 -14.30
CA TYR A 85 15.15 -8.62 -14.59
C TYR A 85 15.05 -9.13 -16.03
N LEU A 86 14.13 -8.57 -16.83
CA LEU A 86 13.85 -9.02 -18.18
C LEU A 86 14.50 -8.11 -19.22
N GLU A 87 15.04 -8.73 -20.25
CA GLU A 87 15.54 -8.04 -21.43
C GLU A 87 14.39 -7.50 -22.28
N ILE A 88 14.72 -6.71 -23.29
CA ILE A 88 13.72 -6.14 -24.20
C ILE A 88 12.98 -7.26 -24.95
N GLN A 89 13.70 -8.29 -25.39
CA GLN A 89 13.09 -9.40 -26.13
C GLN A 89 12.10 -10.19 -25.26
N ASP A 90 12.43 -10.50 -24.02
CA ASP A 90 11.52 -11.17 -23.08
C ASP A 90 10.20 -10.42 -22.90
N LYS A 91 10.26 -9.09 -22.86
CA LYS A 91 9.09 -8.21 -22.73
C LYS A 91 8.22 -8.26 -23.97
N ILE A 92 8.84 -8.24 -25.15
CA ILE A 92 8.15 -8.38 -26.43
C ILE A 92 7.47 -9.75 -26.50
N ASP A 93 8.20 -10.82 -26.18
CA ASP A 93 7.70 -12.19 -26.22
C ASP A 93 6.53 -12.40 -25.24
N ALA A 94 6.59 -11.77 -24.05
CA ALA A 94 5.51 -11.80 -23.09
C ALA A 94 4.23 -11.13 -23.64
N ILE A 95 4.34 -9.97 -24.28
CA ILE A 95 3.19 -9.28 -24.90
C ILE A 95 2.65 -10.10 -26.07
N GLN A 96 3.51 -10.66 -26.92
CA GLN A 96 3.09 -11.52 -28.02
C GLN A 96 2.37 -12.78 -27.50
N GLY A 97 2.89 -13.38 -26.43
CA GLY A 97 2.25 -14.49 -25.73
C GLY A 97 0.88 -14.11 -25.15
N LEU A 98 0.74 -12.92 -24.58
CA LEU A 98 -0.55 -12.38 -24.13
C LEU A 98 -1.54 -12.30 -25.30
N ILE A 99 -1.12 -11.67 -26.39
CA ILE A 99 -1.96 -11.44 -27.57
C ILE A 99 -2.42 -12.78 -28.16
N LYS A 100 -1.47 -13.64 -28.53
CA LYS A 100 -1.73 -14.89 -29.24
C LYS A 100 -2.55 -15.89 -28.42
N ASN A 101 -2.24 -16.01 -27.13
CA ASN A 101 -2.83 -17.08 -26.32
C ASN A 101 -4.12 -16.68 -25.62
N PHE A 102 -4.43 -15.39 -25.52
CA PHE A 102 -5.57 -14.91 -24.74
C PHE A 102 -6.40 -13.84 -25.45
N LEU A 103 -5.78 -12.80 -26.01
CA LEU A 103 -6.54 -11.69 -26.60
C LEU A 103 -7.14 -12.08 -27.97
N GLU A 104 -6.39 -12.78 -28.82
CA GLU A 104 -6.91 -13.32 -30.10
C GLU A 104 -8.03 -14.34 -29.86
N PRO A 105 -7.87 -15.37 -28.98
CA PRO A 105 -8.95 -16.28 -28.65
C PRO A 105 -10.20 -15.63 -28.05
N ALA A 106 -10.08 -14.48 -27.38
CA ALA A 106 -11.20 -13.75 -26.82
C ALA A 106 -12.08 -13.03 -27.88
N GLY A 107 -11.60 -12.93 -29.12
CA GLY A 107 -12.35 -12.34 -30.23
C GLY A 107 -12.85 -10.93 -29.92
N ALA A 108 -14.15 -10.69 -30.06
CA ALA A 108 -14.76 -9.38 -29.79
C ALA A 108 -14.57 -8.88 -28.35
N ASN A 109 -14.25 -9.76 -27.40
CA ASN A 109 -14.08 -9.43 -25.99
C ASN A 109 -12.61 -9.19 -25.59
N PHE A 110 -11.68 -9.09 -26.55
CA PHE A 110 -10.26 -8.98 -26.24
C PHE A 110 -9.89 -7.78 -25.36
N ILE A 111 -10.63 -6.68 -25.45
CA ILE A 111 -10.44 -5.51 -24.57
C ILE A 111 -10.82 -5.84 -23.12
N GLU A 112 -11.89 -6.60 -22.92
CA GLU A 112 -12.31 -7.03 -21.58
C GLU A 112 -11.29 -8.03 -21.00
N GLU A 113 -10.85 -9.00 -21.81
CA GLU A 113 -9.81 -9.97 -21.44
C GLU A 113 -8.51 -9.26 -21.01
N LEU A 114 -8.09 -8.23 -21.76
CA LEU A 114 -6.93 -7.41 -21.42
C LEU A 114 -7.10 -6.74 -20.05
N VAL A 115 -8.25 -6.09 -19.80
CA VAL A 115 -8.52 -5.37 -18.56
C VAL A 115 -8.61 -6.32 -17.36
N PHE A 116 -9.22 -7.49 -17.52
CA PHE A 116 -9.32 -8.50 -16.47
C PHE A 116 -7.95 -9.04 -16.07
N ARG A 117 -7.10 -9.35 -17.06
CA ARG A 117 -5.72 -9.79 -16.79
C ARG A 117 -4.88 -8.71 -16.13
N PHE A 118 -5.01 -7.48 -16.60
CA PHE A 118 -4.37 -6.33 -15.95
C PHE A 118 -4.76 -6.22 -14.47
N LEU A 119 -6.06 -6.27 -14.17
CA LEU A 119 -6.58 -6.19 -12.81
C LEU A 119 -6.15 -7.39 -11.95
N LEU A 120 -6.09 -8.59 -12.52
CA LEU A 120 -5.65 -9.80 -11.81
C LEU A 120 -4.20 -9.64 -11.32
N THR A 121 -3.28 -9.20 -12.19
CA THR A 121 -1.88 -8.94 -11.81
C THR A 121 -1.76 -7.75 -10.84
N ARG A 122 -2.54 -6.69 -11.04
CA ARG A 122 -2.60 -5.56 -10.07
C ARG A 122 -3.18 -5.97 -8.72
N GLY A 123 -4.02 -7.01 -8.67
CA GLY A 123 -4.52 -7.62 -7.45
C GLY A 123 -3.39 -8.13 -6.54
N ASP A 124 -2.37 -8.77 -7.11
CA ASP A 124 -1.19 -9.19 -6.33
C ASP A 124 -0.35 -7.99 -5.89
N THR A 125 -0.21 -6.97 -6.73
CA THR A 125 0.48 -5.71 -6.36
C THR A 125 -0.18 -5.05 -5.15
N LEU A 126 -1.52 -4.92 -5.17
CA LEU A 126 -2.30 -4.41 -4.04
C LEU A 126 -2.17 -5.32 -2.81
N GLY A 127 -2.21 -6.65 -3.00
CA GLY A 127 -1.99 -7.62 -1.93
C GLY A 127 -0.64 -7.44 -1.23
N GLY A 128 0.43 -7.30 -2.01
CA GLY A 128 1.77 -6.99 -1.52
C GLY A 128 1.83 -5.68 -0.74
N ALA A 129 1.19 -4.62 -1.24
CA ALA A 129 1.09 -3.34 -0.53
C ALA A 129 0.28 -3.45 0.77
N MET A 130 -0.77 -4.28 0.80
CA MET A 130 -1.62 -4.46 1.97
C MET A 130 -0.92 -5.21 3.11
N ARG A 131 0.01 -6.13 2.82
CA ARG A 131 0.85 -6.79 3.85
C ARG A 131 1.66 -5.78 4.66
N ASN A 132 2.10 -4.68 4.03
CA ASN A 132 2.81 -3.60 4.71
C ASN A 132 1.87 -2.62 5.42
N ALA A 133 0.62 -2.49 4.97
CA ALA A 133 -0.33 -1.54 5.53
C ALA A 133 -0.63 -1.81 7.00
N GLY A 134 -0.75 -3.07 7.42
CA GLY A 134 -1.00 -3.43 8.82
C GLY A 134 0.08 -2.88 9.76
N GLY A 135 1.35 -3.04 9.39
CA GLY A 135 2.47 -2.48 10.15
C GLY A 135 2.45 -0.96 10.20
N ILE A 136 2.15 -0.30 9.07
CA ILE A 136 2.04 1.16 9.00
C ILE A 136 0.90 1.68 9.88
N LEU A 137 -0.27 1.03 9.87
CA LEU A 137 -1.41 1.42 10.70
C LEU A 137 -1.11 1.24 12.19
N ALA A 138 -0.44 0.15 12.56
CA ALA A 138 -0.02 -0.08 13.94
C ALA A 138 1.00 0.98 14.41
N GLN A 139 2.00 1.28 13.58
CA GLN A 139 2.97 2.33 13.84
C GLN A 139 2.29 3.69 14.04
N ARG A 140 1.35 4.05 13.16
CA ARG A 140 0.57 5.29 13.25
C ARG A 140 -0.20 5.38 14.55
N LYS A 141 -0.88 4.30 14.95
CA LYS A 141 -1.61 4.23 16.23
C LYS A 141 -0.68 4.47 17.43
N LEU A 142 0.49 3.85 17.44
CA LEU A 142 1.47 4.06 18.52
C LEU A 142 1.99 5.50 18.57
N ILE A 143 2.38 6.05 17.41
CA ILE A 143 2.87 7.43 17.30
C ILE A 143 1.81 8.42 17.78
N ARG A 144 0.56 8.23 17.37
CA ARG A 144 -0.55 9.11 17.78
C ARG A 144 -0.78 9.07 19.28
N THR A 145 -0.72 7.89 19.89
CA THR A 145 -0.78 7.76 21.36
C THR A 145 0.38 8.50 22.05
N LEU A 146 1.61 8.37 21.53
CA LEU A 146 2.78 9.06 22.09
C LEU A 146 2.65 10.59 22.00
N ILE A 147 2.20 11.11 20.85
CA ILE A 147 1.94 12.54 20.68
C ILE A 147 0.90 13.03 21.69
N SER A 148 -0.21 12.30 21.85
CA SER A 148 -1.25 12.65 22.82
C SER A 148 -0.72 12.67 24.26
N ILE A 149 0.14 11.72 24.64
CA ILE A 149 0.80 11.72 25.96
C ILE A 149 1.68 12.96 26.14
N LEU A 150 2.48 13.32 25.13
CA LEU A 150 3.33 14.51 25.17
C LEU A 150 2.50 15.80 25.30
N ARG A 151 1.39 15.89 24.56
CA ARG A 151 0.43 17.01 24.65
C ARG A 151 -0.18 17.16 26.04
N ILE A 152 -0.74 16.07 26.58
CA ILE A 152 -1.38 16.07 27.90
C ILE A 152 -0.36 16.39 29.01
N SER A 153 0.88 15.96 28.84
CA SER A 153 1.97 16.26 29.80
C SER A 153 2.63 17.63 29.60
N GLY A 154 2.11 18.48 28.70
CA GLY A 154 2.66 19.80 28.43
C GLY A 154 4.07 19.79 27.81
N LYS A 155 4.50 18.65 27.24
CA LYS A 155 5.86 18.49 26.71
C LYS A 155 5.91 18.86 25.23
N SER A 156 6.79 19.80 24.93
CA SER A 156 7.13 20.12 23.54
C SER A 156 7.93 19.00 22.88
N TYR A 157 7.67 18.77 21.60
CA TYR A 157 8.35 17.75 20.81
C TYR A 157 8.75 18.26 19.42
N ARG A 158 9.67 17.52 18.79
CA ARG A 158 10.07 17.65 17.39
C ARG A 158 9.85 16.32 16.69
N TRP A 159 9.58 16.36 15.40
CA TRP A 159 9.35 15.18 14.60
C TRP A 159 10.12 15.23 13.28
N LEU A 160 10.56 14.07 12.80
CA LEU A 160 11.30 13.93 11.55
C LEU A 160 10.31 13.60 10.42
N HIS A 161 10.21 14.47 9.42
CA HIS A 161 9.36 14.26 8.27
C HIS A 161 9.96 13.21 7.31
N SER A 162 9.17 12.21 6.91
CA SER A 162 9.63 11.04 6.14
C SER A 162 10.15 11.39 4.75
N ALA A 163 9.50 12.35 4.07
CA ALA A 163 9.90 12.78 2.72
C ALA A 163 11.12 13.71 2.70
N THR A 164 11.16 14.73 3.57
CA THR A 164 12.22 15.75 3.55
C THR A 164 13.42 15.42 4.44
N ASN A 165 13.29 14.43 5.34
CA ASN A 165 14.25 14.13 6.41
C ASN A 165 14.62 15.36 7.25
N GLN A 166 13.70 16.31 7.42
CA GLN A 166 13.89 17.48 8.27
C GLN A 166 13.18 17.32 9.61
N TRP A 167 13.82 17.81 10.68
CA TRP A 167 13.22 17.92 11.99
C TRP A 167 12.34 19.16 12.07
N ILE A 168 11.06 18.97 12.36
CA ILE A 168 10.04 19.99 12.43
C ILE A 168 9.59 20.14 13.89
N GLN A 169 9.43 21.37 14.36
CA GLN A 169 8.86 21.66 15.68
C GLN A 169 7.37 21.33 15.70
N MET A 170 6.83 20.85 16.83
CA MET A 170 5.39 20.66 16.94
C MET A 170 4.64 21.95 16.61
N LEU A 171 3.54 21.83 15.87
CA LEU A 171 2.62 22.92 15.57
C LEU A 171 1.43 22.88 16.53
N GLU A 172 0.57 23.89 16.55
CA GLU A 172 -0.65 23.84 17.36
C GLU A 172 -1.58 22.71 16.88
N ASP A 173 -1.83 22.66 15.57
CA ASP A 173 -2.50 21.55 14.90
C ASP A 173 -1.47 20.48 14.49
N ASP A 174 -1.56 19.30 15.07
CA ASP A 174 -0.75 18.12 14.72
C ASP A 174 -1.57 16.96 14.15
N SER A 175 -2.73 17.29 13.57
CA SER A 175 -3.58 16.34 12.86
C SER A 175 -2.77 15.63 11.77
N ASP A 176 -2.92 14.32 11.69
CA ASP A 176 -2.34 13.46 10.65
C ASP A 176 -0.79 13.47 10.54
N ILE A 177 -0.04 14.06 11.47
CA ILE A 177 1.44 14.04 11.38
C ILE A 177 2.02 12.62 11.39
N GLU A 178 1.34 11.64 11.99
CA GLU A 178 1.72 10.22 11.98
C GLU A 178 1.73 9.60 10.57
N LEU A 179 1.10 10.24 9.58
CA LEU A 179 1.18 9.83 8.18
C LEU A 179 2.59 10.04 7.61
N TYR A 180 3.32 11.02 8.14
CA TYR A 180 4.63 11.46 7.65
C TYR A 180 5.75 11.34 8.69
N LEU A 181 5.43 11.01 9.94
CA LEU A 181 6.41 10.94 11.03
C LEU A 181 7.29 9.69 10.92
N LYS A 182 8.60 9.91 10.81
CA LYS A 182 9.64 8.86 10.82
C LYS A 182 10.40 8.78 12.14
N GLY A 183 10.41 9.87 12.92
CA GLY A 183 11.09 9.95 14.21
C GLY A 183 10.45 11.00 15.09
N LEU A 184 10.50 10.79 16.41
CA LEU A 184 9.93 11.67 17.42
C LEU A 184 11.00 11.95 18.48
N SER A 185 11.14 13.21 18.90
CA SER A 185 12.12 13.66 19.87
C SER A 185 11.49 14.63 20.85
N TRP A 186 11.70 14.42 22.14
CA TRP A 186 11.28 15.32 23.21
C TRP A 186 12.37 15.37 24.27
N LYS A 187 12.33 16.39 25.12
CA LYS A 187 13.17 16.46 26.32
C LYS A 187 12.37 15.95 27.51
N HIS A 188 13.01 15.11 28.33
CA HIS A 188 12.51 14.72 29.63
C HIS A 188 13.39 15.41 30.67
N GLU A 189 12.81 16.28 31.49
CA GLU A 189 13.48 16.79 32.67
C GLU A 189 13.36 15.71 33.75
N LEU A 190 14.50 15.23 34.22
CA LEU A 190 14.58 14.46 35.46
C LEU A 190 14.60 15.50 36.58
N GLU A 191 13.53 15.57 37.37
CA GLU A 191 13.58 16.19 38.70
C GLU A 191 14.41 15.32 39.65
#